data_AF-A0A6P5K7Z8-F1
#
_entry.id   AF-A0A6P5K7Z8-F1
#
_cell.length_a   1.000
_cell.length_b   1.000
_cell.length_c   1.000
_cell.angle_alpha   90.00
_cell.angle_beta   90.00
_cell.angle_gamma   90.00
#
_symmetry.space_group_name_H-M   'P 1'
#
loop_
_entity.id
_entity.type
_entity.pdbx_description
1 polymer ?
#
loop_
_entity_poly.entity_id
_entity_poly.type
_entity_poly.pdbx_seq_one_letter_code
_entity_poly.pdbx_strand_id
1 'polypeptide(L)'
;MTTAAGAGRDSGGGGEGELVKPFTPEKAKEIIMSLQQPAVFCNMVFDWPAQHWNAKCLSKLLCGKQIRFRMGMKKTDTVPQFETMCSYVDATLEEFLVWSCGQSVSVAGPFSHYDNSKFWAYADYKYLASVFEDNTDVLQNVVWSDFGFPGRNGRESTLWIGSLGANTPCHLDSYGCNLVLQVQGRKRWHLFPPEDTAFLYPTRIPYEESSVFSKVNVVNPDLKHFPQFLKAQRHMVTLYPGQVLFVPRHWWHYVESIDPITVSINSWIELEEDHQARVEEAITRMLVCALKAAEDPTNTKAWLNPTEVEGTSHEINSQYLNGAISAYLEHNKVAEALTSTEFKINGEHRVEAPLKKRKLDVHTRTKEKKSPCHKLATDTAKLEENIPFGLDLIPVLPSLQNESSEKGTAESDVKGLVSESGGHVEKLNCAQEQPVMNKAEIPLAGNIVSDSTTCHSQPFISTDDLLDCLVDPKVISLVAQLLLQKRTCNL
;
A
#
# COMPACT_ATOMS: atom_id res chain seq x y z
N MET A 1 9.52 -79.89 -27.51
CA MET A 1 8.66 -79.34 -26.45
C MET A 1 9.41 -78.16 -25.84
N THR A 2 9.08 -76.93 -26.29
CA THR A 2 8.57 -75.78 -25.47
C THR A 2 9.63 -75.21 -24.50
N THR A 3 10.01 -73.92 -24.40
CA THR A 3 9.54 -72.58 -24.86
C THR A 3 10.61 -71.58 -24.38
N ALA A 4 11.17 -70.67 -25.19
CA ALA A 4 10.78 -69.27 -25.45
C ALA A 4 11.12 -68.20 -24.36
N ALA A 5 12.03 -67.28 -24.75
CA ALA A 5 12.10 -65.81 -24.56
C ALA A 5 12.36 -65.14 -23.18
N GLY A 6 13.39 -64.27 -23.19
CA GLY A 6 13.57 -63.14 -22.26
C GLY A 6 14.37 -62.02 -22.96
N ALA A 7 13.70 -60.90 -23.25
CA ALA A 7 14.23 -59.71 -23.91
C ALA A 7 14.86 -58.75 -22.88
N GLY A 8 16.07 -58.27 -23.15
CA GLY A 8 16.68 -57.15 -22.43
C GLY A 8 16.20 -55.82 -23.04
N ARG A 9 15.58 -54.96 -22.22
CA ARG A 9 15.26 -53.58 -22.56
C ARG A 9 16.34 -52.66 -22.01
N ASP A 10 16.83 -51.80 -22.90
CA ASP A 10 17.64 -50.61 -22.63
C ASP A 10 17.03 -49.79 -21.48
N SER A 11 17.88 -49.49 -20.49
CA SER A 11 17.67 -48.47 -19.47
C SER A 11 17.92 -47.10 -20.08
N GLY A 12 16.87 -46.43 -20.52
CA GLY A 12 16.90 -45.02 -20.89
C GLY A 12 17.16 -44.15 -19.64
N GLY A 13 18.31 -43.49 -19.61
CA GLY A 13 18.58 -42.40 -18.67
C GLY A 13 17.68 -41.22 -18.99
N GLY A 14 16.75 -40.90 -18.09
CA GLY A 14 16.04 -39.63 -18.09
C GLY A 14 16.99 -38.56 -17.55
N GLY A 15 17.42 -37.64 -18.41
CA GLY A 15 18.12 -36.44 -17.97
C GLY A 15 17.19 -35.60 -17.09
N GLU A 16 17.66 -35.23 -15.91
CA GLU A 16 17.08 -34.14 -15.12
C GLU A 16 17.20 -32.88 -15.98
N GLY A 17 16.08 -32.42 -16.54
CA GLY A 17 16.04 -31.15 -17.24
C GLY A 17 16.37 -30.04 -16.24
N GLU A 18 17.42 -29.27 -16.53
CA GLU A 18 17.79 -28.10 -15.74
C GLU A 18 16.58 -27.17 -15.66
N LEU A 19 16.12 -26.85 -14.45
CA LEU A 19 15.02 -25.91 -14.25
C LEU A 19 15.52 -24.53 -14.67
N VAL A 20 14.95 -23.98 -15.74
CA VAL A 20 15.30 -22.66 -16.28
C VAL A 20 14.20 -21.67 -15.88
N LYS A 21 14.61 -20.45 -15.48
CA LYS A 21 13.67 -19.36 -15.18
C LYS A 21 12.86 -19.00 -16.44
N PRO A 22 11.54 -18.77 -16.31
CA PRO A 22 10.68 -18.47 -17.46
C PRO A 22 11.06 -17.20 -18.23
N PHE A 23 11.63 -16.20 -17.54
CA PHE A 23 12.02 -14.92 -18.12
C PHE A 23 13.48 -14.63 -17.83
N THR A 24 14.20 -14.05 -18.80
CA THR A 24 15.52 -13.46 -18.54
C THR A 24 15.36 -12.19 -17.71
N PRO A 25 16.41 -11.72 -17.01
CA PRO A 25 16.39 -10.44 -16.30
C PRO A 25 15.87 -9.27 -17.13
N GLU A 26 16.30 -9.16 -18.38
CA GLU A 26 15.91 -8.09 -19.30
C GLU A 26 14.42 -8.18 -19.63
N LYS A 27 13.92 -9.40 -19.90
CA LYS A 27 12.51 -9.59 -20.22
C LYS A 27 11.62 -9.36 -18.99
N ALA A 28 12.03 -9.82 -17.81
CA ALA A 28 11.31 -9.57 -16.57
C ALA A 28 11.20 -8.06 -16.29
N LYS A 29 12.28 -7.30 -16.46
CA LYS A 29 12.26 -5.84 -16.34
C LYS A 29 11.35 -5.18 -17.36
N GLU A 30 11.41 -5.59 -18.63
CA GLU A 30 10.53 -5.07 -19.68
C GLU A 30 9.05 -5.27 -19.31
N ILE A 31 8.69 -6.45 -18.81
CA ILE A 31 7.33 -6.77 -18.35
C ILE A 31 6.94 -5.84 -17.18
N ILE A 32 7.77 -5.77 -16.13
CA ILE A 32 7.52 -4.96 -14.93
C ILE A 32 7.31 -3.49 -15.28
N MET A 33 8.15 -2.94 -16.17
CA MET A 33 8.07 -1.54 -16.60
C MET A 33 6.89 -1.27 -17.55
N SER A 34 6.29 -2.30 -18.15
CA SER A 34 5.16 -2.16 -19.07
C SER A 34 3.80 -2.41 -18.40
N LEU A 35 3.75 -3.27 -17.37
CA LEU A 35 2.53 -3.67 -16.69
C LEU A 35 1.85 -2.50 -15.98
N GLN A 36 0.58 -2.24 -16.32
CA GLN A 36 -0.27 -1.27 -15.62
C GLN A 36 -1.20 -1.92 -14.57
N GLN A 37 -1.24 -3.25 -14.53
CA GLN A 37 -2.06 -4.03 -13.60
C GLN A 37 -1.21 -5.04 -12.80
N PRO A 38 -1.65 -5.46 -11.61
CA PRO A 38 -0.93 -6.43 -10.81
C PRO A 38 -0.84 -7.78 -11.50
N ALA A 39 0.30 -8.44 -11.35
CA ALA A 39 0.54 -9.76 -11.90
C ALA A 39 1.42 -10.58 -10.95
N VAL A 40 1.26 -11.89 -11.00
CA VAL A 40 2.06 -12.84 -10.23
C VAL A 40 3.05 -13.52 -11.14
N PHE A 41 4.34 -13.32 -10.87
CA PHE A 41 5.42 -14.11 -11.45
C PHE A 41 5.53 -15.44 -10.69
N CYS A 42 5.52 -16.54 -11.43
CA CYS A 42 5.75 -17.88 -10.92
C CYS A 42 7.12 -18.40 -11.38
N ASN A 43 7.71 -19.32 -10.62
CA ASN A 43 8.93 -20.03 -11.00
C ASN A 43 10.16 -19.14 -11.30
N MET A 44 10.21 -17.91 -10.78
CA MET A 44 11.33 -16.99 -10.99
C MET A 44 12.40 -17.05 -9.90
N VAL A 45 12.10 -17.70 -8.76
CA VAL A 45 12.89 -17.60 -7.52
C VAL A 45 13.24 -18.97 -6.91
N PHE A 46 13.06 -20.07 -7.65
CA PHE A 46 13.22 -21.44 -7.12
C PHE A 46 14.66 -21.78 -6.68
N ASP A 47 15.63 -20.99 -7.13
CA ASP A 47 17.05 -21.09 -6.84
C ASP A 47 17.54 -20.01 -5.87
N TRP A 48 16.65 -19.12 -5.39
CA TRP A 48 17.02 -18.09 -4.43
C TRP A 48 17.31 -18.72 -3.07
N PRO A 49 18.47 -18.44 -2.44
CA PRO A 49 18.71 -18.94 -1.09
C PRO A 49 17.66 -18.44 -0.08
N ALA A 50 17.15 -17.22 -0.27
CA ALA A 50 16.10 -16.65 0.58
C ALA A 50 14.73 -17.37 0.47
N GLN A 51 14.48 -18.20 -0.54
CA GLN A 51 13.25 -18.99 -0.62
C GLN A 51 13.10 -19.94 0.58
N HIS A 52 14.20 -20.28 1.25
CA HIS A 52 14.22 -21.15 2.43
C HIS A 52 14.12 -20.39 3.76
N TRP A 53 14.01 -19.06 3.74
CA TRP A 53 13.92 -18.20 4.92
C TRP A 53 12.54 -18.25 5.60
N ASN A 54 12.10 -19.46 5.95
CA ASN A 54 10.97 -19.60 6.87
C ASN A 54 11.33 -19.04 8.26
N ALA A 55 10.33 -18.78 9.09
CA ALA A 55 10.49 -18.16 10.40
C ALA A 55 11.45 -18.93 11.33
N LYS A 56 11.53 -20.26 11.22
CA LYS A 56 12.51 -21.07 11.99
C LYS A 56 13.94 -20.85 11.50
N CYS A 57 14.15 -20.77 10.19
CA CYS A 57 15.44 -20.43 9.58
C CYS A 57 15.86 -19.02 10.00
N LEU A 58 14.98 -18.03 9.86
CA LEU A 58 15.22 -16.65 10.27
C LEU A 58 15.52 -16.54 11.77
N SER A 59 14.82 -17.29 12.62
CA SER A 59 15.11 -17.32 14.06
C SER A 59 16.55 -17.74 14.37
N LYS A 60 17.10 -18.68 13.60
CA LYS A 60 18.51 -19.09 13.72
C LYS A 60 19.46 -18.02 13.19
N LEU A 61 19.13 -17.40 12.05
CA LEU A 61 19.93 -16.33 11.46
C LEU A 61 20.01 -15.09 12.35
N LEU A 62 18.92 -14.75 13.03
CA LEU A 62 18.86 -13.61 13.96
C LEU A 62 19.53 -13.90 15.31
N CYS A 63 19.82 -15.16 15.64
CA CYS A 63 20.55 -15.56 16.85
C CYS A 63 20.07 -14.87 18.14
N GLY A 64 18.74 -14.84 18.35
CA GLY A 64 18.14 -14.22 19.55
C GLY A 64 18.02 -12.68 19.51
N LYS A 65 18.35 -12.02 18.38
CA LYS A 65 18.05 -10.60 18.17
C LYS A 65 16.54 -10.38 18.30
N GLN A 66 16.16 -9.41 19.13
CA GLN A 66 14.77 -9.00 19.28
C GLN A 66 14.36 -8.11 18.11
N ILE A 67 13.15 -8.33 17.62
CA ILE A 67 12.50 -7.48 16.63
C ILE A 67 11.14 -7.04 17.16
N ARG A 68 10.68 -5.89 16.68
CA ARG A 68 9.41 -5.31 17.10
C ARG A 68 8.23 -5.95 16.38
N PHE A 69 7.24 -6.41 17.15
CA PHE A 69 5.96 -6.90 16.65
C PHE A 69 4.86 -5.92 17.00
N ARG A 70 4.07 -5.54 15.99
CA ARG A 70 2.78 -4.89 16.16
C ARG A 70 1.74 -5.94 16.57
N MET A 71 0.96 -5.62 17.59
CA MET A 71 -0.09 -6.46 18.15
C MET A 71 -1.45 -5.83 17.84
N GLY A 72 -2.30 -6.57 17.14
CA GLY A 72 -3.67 -6.14 16.88
C GLY A 72 -4.69 -7.25 17.11
N MET A 73 -5.96 -6.87 17.18
CA MET A 73 -7.04 -7.79 17.46
C MET A 73 -7.50 -8.50 16.19
N LYS A 74 -7.82 -9.79 16.31
CA LYS A 74 -8.41 -10.59 15.22
C LYS A 74 -9.86 -10.23 14.93
N LYS A 75 -10.52 -9.49 15.81
CA LYS A 75 -11.90 -9.05 15.61
C LYS A 75 -11.96 -8.06 14.44
N THR A 76 -12.84 -8.33 13.48
CA THR A 76 -13.12 -7.45 12.35
C THR A 76 -14.14 -6.39 12.77
N ASP A 77 -13.65 -5.27 13.30
CA ASP A 77 -14.45 -4.04 13.41
C ASP A 77 -14.64 -3.41 12.02
N THR A 78 -15.51 -2.41 11.88
CA THR A 78 -15.67 -1.66 10.62
C THR A 78 -14.60 -0.58 10.42
N VAL A 79 -13.85 -0.26 11.48
CA VAL A 79 -12.72 0.67 11.45
C VAL A 79 -11.41 -0.12 11.23
N PRO A 80 -10.54 0.31 10.29
CA PRO A 80 -9.22 -0.29 10.14
C PRO A 80 -8.37 -0.17 11.41
N GLN A 81 -7.58 -1.20 11.73
CA GLN A 81 -6.61 -1.15 12.83
C GLN A 81 -5.28 -0.58 12.32
N PHE A 82 -5.16 0.75 12.40
CA PHE A 82 -3.92 1.46 12.06
C PHE A 82 -2.83 1.25 13.12
N GLU A 83 -1.59 1.56 12.74
CA GLU A 83 -0.39 1.33 13.55
C GLU A 83 -0.43 2.07 14.90
N THR A 84 -0.85 3.34 14.89
CA THR A 84 -1.00 4.17 16.11
C THR A 84 -2.06 3.66 17.08
N MET A 85 -2.95 2.78 16.62
CA MET A 85 -3.99 2.16 17.45
C MET A 85 -3.54 0.82 18.05
N CYS A 86 -2.38 0.30 17.63
CA CYS A 86 -1.88 -1.00 18.04
C CYS A 86 -0.90 -0.89 19.20
N SER A 87 -0.76 -1.99 19.95
CA SER A 87 0.31 -2.14 20.94
C SER A 87 1.52 -2.80 20.29
N TYR A 88 2.69 -2.67 20.92
CA TYR A 88 3.93 -3.23 20.39
C TYR A 88 4.67 -4.06 21.44
N VAL A 89 5.40 -5.07 20.96
CA VAL A 89 6.22 -5.96 21.78
C VAL A 89 7.54 -6.19 21.07
N ASP A 90 8.66 -6.00 21.76
CA ASP A 90 9.98 -6.39 21.27
C ASP A 90 10.25 -7.83 21.75
N ALA A 91 10.47 -8.75 20.81
CA ALA A 91 10.61 -10.18 21.10
C ALA A 91 11.50 -10.89 20.08
N THR A 92 12.02 -12.05 20.45
CA THR A 92 12.74 -12.94 19.53
C THR A 92 11.76 -13.69 18.61
N LEU A 93 12.24 -14.17 17.46
CA LEU A 93 11.44 -15.04 16.60
C LEU A 93 11.10 -16.37 17.26
N GLU A 94 11.93 -16.87 18.17
CA GLU A 94 11.65 -18.09 18.93
C GLU A 94 10.44 -17.90 19.84
N GLU A 95 10.37 -16.79 20.58
CA GLU A 95 9.22 -16.44 21.42
C GLU A 95 7.95 -16.24 20.58
N PHE A 96 8.06 -15.59 19.42
CA PHE A 96 6.94 -15.44 18.48
C PHE A 96 6.43 -16.80 17.96
N LEU A 97 7.34 -17.73 17.63
CA LEU A 97 6.99 -19.07 17.17
C LEU A 97 6.27 -19.88 18.25
N VAL A 98 6.77 -19.84 19.49
CA VAL A 98 6.13 -20.50 20.64
C VAL A 98 4.72 -19.95 20.87
N TRP A 99 4.57 -18.62 20.88
CA TRP A 99 3.27 -17.95 21.03
C TRP A 99 2.30 -18.31 19.90
N SER A 100 2.78 -18.34 18.65
CA SER A 100 1.95 -18.65 17.47
C SER A 100 1.44 -20.09 17.46
N CYS A 101 2.12 -21.02 18.14
CA CYS A 101 1.70 -22.43 18.21
C CYS A 101 0.60 -22.71 19.26
N GLY A 102 0.19 -21.72 20.06
CA GLY A 102 -0.86 -21.91 21.07
C GLY A 102 -0.44 -22.78 22.26
N GLN A 103 0.87 -22.94 22.47
CA GLN A 103 1.36 -23.52 23.70
C GLN A 103 0.96 -22.59 24.85
N SER A 104 0.18 -23.14 25.78
CA SER A 104 -0.39 -22.45 26.95
C SER A 104 0.62 -21.49 27.57
N VAL A 105 0.18 -20.24 27.72
CA VAL A 105 0.88 -19.11 28.34
C VAL A 105 1.24 -19.46 29.80
N SER A 106 2.30 -20.25 29.97
CA SER A 106 2.95 -20.49 31.26
C SER A 106 4.42 -20.05 31.24
N VAL A 107 4.90 -19.49 30.12
CA VAL A 107 6.24 -18.91 30.01
C VAL A 107 6.09 -17.40 30.18
N ALA A 108 6.65 -16.87 31.26
CA ALA A 108 6.84 -15.42 31.40
C ALA A 108 7.63 -14.94 30.18
N GLY A 109 7.05 -14.04 29.38
CA GLY A 109 7.66 -13.60 28.13
C GLY A 109 6.93 -12.41 27.51
N PRO A 110 7.49 -11.80 26.45
CA PRO A 110 7.00 -10.55 25.89
C PRO A 110 5.54 -10.61 25.41
N PHE A 111 5.07 -11.79 24.98
CA PHE A 111 3.69 -12.01 24.51
C PHE A 111 2.69 -12.42 25.60
N SER A 112 3.10 -12.49 26.87
CA SER A 112 2.28 -13.06 27.95
C SER A 112 0.92 -12.39 28.18
N HIS A 113 0.77 -11.11 27.79
CA HIS A 113 -0.49 -10.38 27.88
C HIS A 113 -1.42 -10.57 26.67
N TYR A 114 -0.99 -11.30 25.65
CA TYR A 114 -1.70 -11.45 24.39
C TYR A 114 -2.14 -12.90 24.17
N ASP A 115 -3.44 -13.13 24.21
CA ASP A 115 -4.05 -14.41 23.85
C ASP A 115 -4.01 -14.60 22.32
N ASN A 116 -3.31 -15.62 21.83
CA ASN A 116 -3.14 -15.85 20.41
C ASN A 116 -4.45 -16.20 19.67
N SER A 117 -5.52 -16.53 20.39
CA SER A 117 -6.85 -16.72 19.79
C SER A 117 -7.54 -15.38 19.50
N LYS A 118 -7.14 -14.31 20.21
CA LYS A 118 -7.74 -12.97 20.12
C LYS A 118 -6.86 -11.96 19.40
N PHE A 119 -5.54 -12.15 19.44
CA PHE A 119 -4.56 -11.24 18.86
C PHE A 119 -3.80 -11.89 17.71
N TRP A 120 -3.40 -11.06 16.76
CA TRP A 120 -2.35 -11.35 15.80
C TRP A 120 -1.11 -10.51 16.16
N ALA A 121 0.06 -11.04 15.82
CA ALA A 121 1.33 -10.34 15.86
C ALA A 121 1.88 -10.17 14.44
N TYR A 122 2.49 -9.02 14.16
CA TYR A 122 3.09 -8.70 12.86
C TYR A 122 4.40 -7.94 13.03
N ALA A 123 5.50 -8.52 12.58
CA ALA A 123 6.74 -7.79 12.36
C ALA A 123 6.71 -7.22 10.93
N ASP A 124 6.16 -6.03 10.81
CA ASP A 124 6.08 -5.22 9.59
C ASP A 124 7.27 -4.25 9.48
N TYR A 125 7.57 -3.80 8.25
CA TYR A 125 8.62 -2.81 7.94
C TYR A 125 10.00 -3.13 8.54
N LYS A 126 10.42 -4.40 8.49
CA LYS A 126 11.76 -4.80 8.95
C LYS A 126 12.77 -4.72 7.82
N TYR A 127 13.41 -3.55 7.65
CA TYR A 127 14.49 -3.39 6.66
C TYR A 127 15.59 -4.41 6.91
N LEU A 128 15.84 -5.26 5.93
CA LEU A 128 16.79 -6.36 6.05
C LEU A 128 18.20 -5.83 6.32
N ALA A 129 18.58 -4.67 5.78
CA ALA A 129 19.84 -4.00 6.07
C ALA A 129 20.04 -3.68 7.56
N SER A 130 18.99 -3.27 8.27
CA SER A 130 19.04 -2.97 9.72
C SER A 130 18.96 -4.24 10.55
N VAL A 131 18.09 -5.16 10.15
CA VAL A 131 17.91 -6.44 10.85
C VAL A 131 19.22 -7.25 10.85
N PHE A 132 19.90 -7.30 9.71
CA PHE A 132 21.13 -8.05 9.49
C PHE A 132 22.39 -7.17 9.42
N GLU A 133 22.41 -6.04 10.15
CA GLU A 133 23.57 -5.15 10.20
C GLU A 133 24.87 -5.86 10.61
N ASP A 134 24.77 -6.87 11.49
CA ASP A 134 25.89 -7.68 11.98
C ASP A 134 26.29 -8.82 11.02
N ASN A 135 25.48 -9.11 10.00
CA ASN A 135 25.69 -10.21 9.06
C ASN A 135 25.19 -9.83 7.67
N THR A 136 25.81 -8.80 7.08
CA THR A 136 25.36 -8.27 5.78
C THR A 136 25.52 -9.26 4.62
N ASP A 137 26.30 -10.34 4.79
CA ASP A 137 26.45 -11.42 3.82
C ASP A 137 25.18 -12.26 3.62
N VAL A 138 24.15 -12.11 4.46
CA VAL A 138 22.87 -12.77 4.15
C VAL A 138 22.06 -11.96 3.13
N LEU A 139 22.40 -10.70 2.87
CA LEU A 139 21.61 -9.83 2.00
C LEU A 139 21.70 -10.24 0.53
N GLN A 140 22.80 -10.87 0.09
CA GLN A 140 22.92 -11.44 -1.27
C GLN A 140 22.01 -12.64 -1.54
N ASN A 141 21.35 -13.20 -0.51
CA ASN A 141 20.41 -14.31 -0.70
C ASN A 141 19.09 -13.89 -1.36
N VAL A 142 18.86 -12.58 -1.46
CA VAL A 142 17.74 -11.95 -2.18
C VAL A 142 18.29 -11.38 -3.49
N VAL A 143 17.77 -11.82 -4.64
CA VAL A 143 18.46 -11.71 -5.93
C VAL A 143 17.62 -10.95 -6.97
N TRP A 144 17.23 -9.70 -6.68
CA TRP A 144 16.37 -8.91 -7.58
C TRP A 144 16.97 -8.64 -8.96
N SER A 145 18.26 -8.95 -9.18
CA SER A 145 18.85 -9.01 -10.51
C SER A 145 18.12 -9.96 -11.46
N ASP A 146 17.47 -11.02 -10.97
CA ASP A 146 16.65 -11.91 -11.81
C ASP A 146 15.39 -11.24 -12.38
N PHE A 147 14.98 -10.11 -11.80
CA PHE A 147 13.92 -9.25 -12.31
C PHE A 147 14.47 -8.03 -13.07
N GLY A 148 15.77 -8.04 -13.39
CA GLY A 148 16.48 -6.99 -14.14
C GLY A 148 16.85 -5.74 -13.34
N PHE A 149 16.99 -5.90 -12.03
CA PHE A 149 17.49 -4.86 -11.12
C PHE A 149 18.86 -5.25 -10.56
N PRO A 150 19.94 -5.19 -11.37
CA PRO A 150 21.28 -5.57 -10.92
C PRO A 150 21.74 -4.68 -9.75
N GLY A 151 22.39 -5.30 -8.77
CA GLY A 151 22.87 -4.63 -7.56
C GLY A 151 21.82 -4.49 -6.45
N ARG A 152 20.53 -4.66 -6.75
CA ARG A 152 19.44 -4.63 -5.77
C ARG A 152 19.32 -5.99 -5.08
N ASN A 153 19.39 -6.01 -3.76
CA ASN A 153 19.35 -7.24 -2.96
C ASN A 153 18.62 -7.02 -1.63
N GLY A 154 18.93 -7.83 -0.62
CA GLY A 154 18.38 -7.68 0.72
C GLY A 154 18.57 -6.28 1.32
N ARG A 155 19.60 -5.54 0.93
CA ARG A 155 19.88 -4.20 1.45
C ARG A 155 18.74 -3.21 1.18
N GLU A 156 18.10 -3.30 0.02
CA GLU A 156 16.96 -2.47 -0.36
C GLU A 156 15.64 -3.24 -0.29
N SER A 157 15.57 -4.19 0.64
CA SER A 157 14.41 -5.05 0.83
C SER A 157 13.90 -5.03 2.27
N THR A 158 12.61 -5.28 2.41
CA THR A 158 11.92 -5.29 3.70
C THR A 158 11.32 -6.67 3.97
N LEU A 159 11.51 -7.14 5.20
CA LEU A 159 11.03 -8.41 5.71
C LEU A 159 9.72 -8.23 6.47
N TRP A 160 8.80 -9.18 6.27
CA TRP A 160 7.48 -9.20 6.89
C TRP A 160 7.21 -10.57 7.49
N ILE A 161 6.93 -10.64 8.79
CA ILE A 161 6.64 -11.90 9.48
C ILE A 161 5.33 -11.74 10.25
N GLY A 162 4.31 -12.50 9.87
CA GLY A 162 2.96 -12.37 10.44
C GLY A 162 2.42 -13.68 10.98
N SER A 163 1.61 -13.59 12.04
CA SER A 163 0.72 -14.68 12.46
C SER A 163 -0.62 -14.64 11.71
N LEU A 164 -1.44 -15.70 11.83
CA LEU A 164 -2.79 -15.74 11.25
C LEU A 164 -3.61 -14.48 11.59
N GLY A 165 -4.14 -13.80 10.57
CA GLY A 165 -4.94 -12.57 10.67
C GLY A 165 -4.12 -11.28 10.72
N ALA A 166 -2.79 -11.35 10.83
CA ALA A 166 -1.92 -10.17 10.72
C ALA A 166 -2.10 -9.51 9.35
N ASN A 167 -2.33 -8.19 9.34
CA ASN A 167 -2.69 -7.47 8.12
C ASN A 167 -2.10 -6.05 8.08
N THR A 168 -1.99 -5.54 6.86
CA THR A 168 -1.76 -4.11 6.59
C THR A 168 -3.07 -3.52 6.05
N PRO A 169 -3.65 -2.49 6.69
CA PRO A 169 -4.82 -1.78 6.19
C PRO A 169 -4.67 -1.33 4.73
N CYS A 170 -5.79 -1.13 4.04
CA CYS A 170 -5.77 -0.77 2.63
C CYS A 170 -5.06 0.57 2.41
N HIS A 171 -4.06 0.60 1.55
CA HIS A 171 -3.28 1.79 1.22
C HIS A 171 -2.75 1.73 -0.22
N LEU A 172 -2.31 2.85 -0.77
CA LEU A 172 -1.41 2.87 -1.92
C LEU A 172 -0.04 3.34 -1.48
N ASP A 173 0.99 2.95 -2.22
CA ASP A 173 2.34 3.51 -2.10
C ASP A 173 2.49 4.66 -3.10
N SER A 174 2.91 5.84 -2.64
CA SER A 174 3.05 7.04 -3.49
C SER A 174 4.32 7.03 -4.32
N TYR A 175 5.29 6.16 -3.99
CA TYR A 175 6.55 6.01 -4.72
C TYR A 175 6.73 4.60 -5.26
N GLY A 176 7.38 4.52 -6.41
CA GLY A 176 7.81 3.29 -7.03
C GLY A 176 6.68 2.35 -7.45
N CYS A 177 7.09 1.12 -7.68
CA CYS A 177 6.23 -0.07 -7.73
C CYS A 177 6.84 -1.15 -6.80
N ASN A 178 6.06 -2.17 -6.46
CA ASN A 178 6.47 -3.14 -5.45
C ASN A 178 6.59 -4.55 -6.04
N LEU A 179 7.66 -5.26 -5.69
CA LEU A 179 7.83 -6.69 -5.94
C LEU A 179 7.83 -7.42 -4.61
N VAL A 180 6.87 -8.32 -4.41
CA VAL A 180 6.66 -9.01 -3.14
C VAL A 180 6.83 -10.52 -3.31
N LEU A 181 7.93 -11.05 -2.79
CA LEU A 181 8.18 -12.48 -2.67
C LEU A 181 7.46 -13.05 -1.44
N GLN A 182 6.63 -14.08 -1.65
CA GLN A 182 6.13 -14.89 -0.55
C GLN A 182 7.07 -16.05 -0.27
N VAL A 183 7.59 -16.15 0.96
CA VAL A 183 8.59 -17.16 1.36
C VAL A 183 7.94 -18.30 2.14
N GLN A 184 7.07 -17.98 3.10
CA GLN A 184 6.39 -18.98 3.93
C GLN A 184 4.91 -18.63 4.10
N GLY A 185 4.06 -19.65 4.09
CA GLY A 185 2.61 -19.49 4.25
C GLY A 185 2.00 -18.66 3.12
N ARG A 186 0.70 -18.42 3.21
CA ARG A 186 -0.06 -17.68 2.21
C ARG A 186 -0.53 -16.34 2.75
N LYS A 187 -0.49 -15.32 1.89
CA LYS A 187 -1.12 -14.02 2.13
C LYS A 187 -2.21 -13.77 1.09
N ARG A 188 -3.35 -13.24 1.52
CA ARG A 188 -4.42 -12.78 0.62
C ARG A 188 -4.28 -11.29 0.40
N TRP A 189 -4.39 -10.90 -0.86
CA TRP A 189 -4.29 -9.52 -1.33
C TRP A 189 -5.62 -9.08 -1.92
N HIS A 190 -6.08 -7.92 -1.50
CA HIS A 190 -7.21 -7.20 -2.09
C HIS A 190 -6.64 -5.95 -2.74
N LEU A 191 -6.66 -5.89 -4.06
CA LEU A 191 -6.08 -4.84 -4.88
C LEU A 191 -7.20 -4.02 -5.51
N PHE A 192 -7.01 -2.71 -5.64
CA PHE A 192 -7.95 -1.82 -6.34
C PHE A 192 -7.16 -0.89 -7.25
N PRO A 193 -7.67 -0.66 -8.47
CA PRO A 193 -6.98 0.16 -9.46
C PRO A 193 -6.96 1.64 -9.02
N PRO A 194 -5.97 2.45 -9.44
CA PRO A 194 -5.87 3.87 -9.07
C PRO A 194 -7.13 4.69 -9.38
N GLU A 195 -7.90 4.29 -10.40
CA GLU A 195 -9.17 4.91 -10.80
C GLU A 195 -10.23 4.85 -9.70
N ASP A 196 -10.13 3.89 -8.77
CA ASP A 196 -11.05 3.72 -7.65
C ASP A 196 -10.71 4.58 -6.43
N THR A 197 -9.67 5.43 -6.50
CA THR A 197 -9.23 6.29 -5.39
C THR A 197 -10.40 7.06 -4.75
N ALA A 198 -11.31 7.61 -5.54
CA ALA A 198 -12.46 8.36 -5.02
C ALA A 198 -13.46 7.49 -4.22
N PHE A 199 -13.48 6.18 -4.46
CA PHE A 199 -14.34 5.21 -3.77
C PHE A 199 -13.69 4.62 -2.52
N LEU A 200 -12.38 4.82 -2.36
CA LEU A 200 -11.58 4.29 -1.25
C LEU A 200 -11.40 5.28 -0.11
N TYR A 201 -11.96 6.50 -0.22
CA TYR A 201 -11.94 7.50 0.84
C TYR A 201 -10.53 7.72 1.41
N PRO A 202 -9.59 8.23 0.58
CA PRO A 202 -8.21 8.44 0.99
C PRO A 202 -8.14 9.29 2.25
N THR A 203 -7.20 8.94 3.12
CA THR A 203 -6.72 9.85 4.16
C THR A 203 -6.10 11.06 3.47
N ARG A 204 -6.23 12.24 4.10
CA ARG A 204 -5.88 13.48 3.41
C ARG A 204 -4.38 13.59 3.13
N ILE A 205 -3.55 13.57 4.18
CA ILE A 205 -2.14 13.93 4.05
C ILE A 205 -1.25 12.81 4.61
N PRO A 206 -0.37 12.21 3.79
CA PRO A 206 0.56 11.22 4.29
C PRO A 206 1.65 11.88 5.15
N TYR A 207 2.15 11.15 6.14
CA TYR A 207 3.55 11.24 6.50
C TYR A 207 4.04 9.82 6.87
N GLU A 208 5.35 9.60 6.68
CA GLU A 208 6.11 8.34 6.62
C GLU A 208 5.89 7.47 5.36
N GLU A 209 7.02 7.05 4.76
CA GLU A 209 7.23 6.20 3.57
C GLU A 209 6.20 6.22 2.41
N SER A 210 5.49 7.33 2.28
CA SER A 210 4.64 7.69 1.14
C SER A 210 3.38 6.83 0.96
N SER A 211 2.88 6.17 2.00
CA SER A 211 1.61 5.45 1.87
C SER A 211 0.39 6.37 2.11
N VAL A 212 -0.63 6.30 1.24
CA VAL A 212 -1.94 6.92 1.49
C VAL A 212 -2.93 5.83 1.87
N PHE A 213 -3.51 5.92 3.06
CA PHE A 213 -4.43 4.90 3.56
C PHE A 213 -5.88 5.17 3.17
N SER A 214 -6.66 4.10 3.09
CA SER A 214 -8.11 4.15 2.99
C SER A 214 -8.70 4.28 4.38
N LYS A 215 -9.71 5.14 4.52
CA LYS A 215 -10.54 5.17 5.74
C LYS A 215 -11.47 3.96 5.86
N VAL A 216 -11.62 3.17 4.78
CA VAL A 216 -12.52 2.03 4.71
C VAL A 216 -11.81 0.77 5.17
N ASN A 217 -12.43 0.02 6.08
CA ASN A 217 -12.05 -1.38 6.26
C ASN A 217 -12.57 -2.20 5.07
N VAL A 218 -11.70 -2.50 4.09
CA VAL A 218 -12.12 -3.14 2.84
C VAL A 218 -12.61 -4.58 3.00
N VAL A 219 -12.29 -5.26 4.11
CA VAL A 219 -12.81 -6.60 4.42
C VAL A 219 -14.12 -6.56 5.19
N ASN A 220 -14.43 -5.47 5.89
CA ASN A 220 -15.68 -5.25 6.61
C ASN A 220 -16.12 -3.77 6.53
N PRO A 221 -16.60 -3.31 5.37
CA PRO A 221 -16.80 -1.88 5.13
C PRO A 221 -18.02 -1.33 5.86
N ASP A 222 -17.88 -0.15 6.47
CA ASP A 222 -19.02 0.64 6.94
C ASP A 222 -19.69 1.35 5.76
N LEU A 223 -20.65 0.69 5.11
CA LEU A 223 -21.36 1.23 3.95
C LEU A 223 -22.30 2.40 4.30
N LYS A 224 -22.60 2.63 5.58
CA LYS A 224 -23.38 3.79 6.01
C LYS A 224 -22.53 5.06 5.92
N HIS A 225 -21.27 4.99 6.33
CA HIS A 225 -20.33 6.12 6.27
C HIS A 225 -19.59 6.20 4.92
N PHE A 226 -19.36 5.06 4.26
CA PHE A 226 -18.57 4.95 3.03
C PHE A 226 -19.34 4.30 1.86
N PRO A 227 -20.53 4.81 1.49
CA PRO A 227 -21.40 4.15 0.50
C PRO A 227 -20.79 4.06 -0.91
N GLN A 228 -19.86 4.95 -1.27
CA GLN A 228 -19.22 4.91 -2.60
C GLN A 228 -18.27 3.72 -2.77
N PHE A 229 -17.84 3.09 -1.68
CA PHE A 229 -16.96 1.91 -1.74
C PHE A 229 -17.59 0.74 -2.51
N LEU A 230 -18.93 0.68 -2.59
CA LEU A 230 -19.65 -0.29 -3.42
C LEU A 230 -19.30 -0.23 -4.91
N LYS A 231 -18.75 0.89 -5.37
CA LYS A 231 -18.32 1.09 -6.76
C LYS A 231 -16.88 0.64 -7.01
N ALA A 232 -16.09 0.40 -5.96
CA ALA A 232 -14.71 -0.03 -6.10
C ALA A 232 -14.64 -1.47 -6.62
N GLN A 233 -13.87 -1.68 -7.68
CA GLN A 233 -13.63 -2.96 -8.30
C GLN A 233 -12.45 -3.66 -7.62
N ARG A 234 -12.76 -4.66 -6.82
CA ARG A 234 -11.77 -5.45 -6.11
C ARG A 234 -11.13 -6.49 -7.03
N HIS A 235 -9.81 -6.54 -7.06
CA HIS A 235 -8.97 -7.60 -7.62
C HIS A 235 -8.43 -8.43 -6.46
N MET A 236 -8.48 -9.76 -6.54
CA MET A 236 -8.08 -10.62 -5.41
C MET A 236 -7.09 -11.69 -5.84
N VAL A 237 -6.04 -11.88 -5.05
CA VAL A 237 -5.08 -12.98 -5.24
C VAL A 237 -4.63 -13.53 -3.89
N THR A 238 -4.46 -14.85 -3.82
CA THR A 238 -3.72 -15.48 -2.72
C THR A 238 -2.31 -15.77 -3.22
N LEU A 239 -1.31 -15.17 -2.57
CA LEU A 239 0.09 -15.33 -2.92
C LEU A 239 0.67 -16.54 -2.16
N TYR A 240 1.24 -17.49 -2.89
CA TYR A 240 1.79 -18.74 -2.38
C TYR A 240 3.32 -18.69 -2.26
N PRO A 241 3.94 -19.50 -1.38
CA PRO A 241 5.40 -19.60 -1.29
C PRO A 241 6.08 -19.82 -2.65
N GLY A 242 7.12 -19.04 -2.94
CA GLY A 242 7.84 -19.05 -4.21
C GLY A 242 7.23 -18.18 -5.32
N GLN A 243 6.08 -17.52 -5.08
CA GLN A 243 5.51 -16.56 -6.02
C GLN A 243 5.95 -15.13 -5.70
N VAL A 244 6.06 -14.30 -6.74
CA VAL A 244 6.35 -12.87 -6.62
C VAL A 244 5.18 -12.07 -7.18
N LEU A 245 4.53 -11.27 -6.33
CA LEU A 245 3.49 -10.33 -6.75
C LEU A 245 4.14 -9.02 -7.18
N PHE A 246 3.81 -8.56 -8.39
CA PHE A 246 4.03 -7.19 -8.81
C PHE A 246 2.81 -6.33 -8.47
N VAL A 247 3.03 -5.25 -7.74
CA VAL A 247 2.03 -4.20 -7.46
C VAL A 247 2.48 -2.93 -8.19
N PRO A 248 1.75 -2.49 -9.24
CA PRO A 248 2.10 -1.28 -9.96
C PRO A 248 1.95 -0.04 -9.09
N ARG A 249 2.56 1.05 -9.54
CA ARG A 249 2.45 2.37 -8.91
C ARG A 249 0.97 2.72 -8.64
N HIS A 250 0.70 3.26 -7.44
CA HIS A 250 -0.60 3.79 -7.00
C HIS A 250 -1.74 2.76 -6.91
N TRP A 251 -1.48 1.48 -7.12
CA TRP A 251 -2.48 0.44 -6.84
C TRP A 251 -2.72 0.33 -5.34
N TRP A 252 -3.99 0.50 -4.98
CA TRP A 252 -4.43 0.33 -3.61
C TRP A 252 -4.39 -1.15 -3.25
N HIS A 253 -3.94 -1.47 -2.05
CA HIS A 253 -3.80 -2.84 -1.62
C HIS A 253 -4.02 -3.00 -0.12
N TYR A 254 -4.77 -4.03 0.24
CA TYR A 254 -4.88 -4.61 1.57
C TYR A 254 -4.29 -6.02 1.53
N VAL A 255 -3.54 -6.38 2.57
CA VAL A 255 -2.88 -7.69 2.66
C VAL A 255 -3.13 -8.31 4.02
N GLU A 256 -3.51 -9.59 4.04
CA GLU A 256 -3.72 -10.37 5.26
C GLU A 256 -2.99 -11.73 5.23
N SER A 257 -2.48 -12.15 6.38
CA SER A 257 -1.91 -13.48 6.60
C SER A 257 -3.02 -14.49 6.84
N ILE A 258 -3.16 -15.49 5.97
CA ILE A 258 -4.24 -16.49 6.06
C ILE A 258 -3.77 -17.87 6.56
N ASP A 259 -2.45 -18.05 6.70
CA ASP A 259 -1.85 -19.23 7.34
C ASP A 259 -1.29 -18.88 8.73
N PRO A 260 -1.04 -19.87 9.61
CA PRO A 260 -0.58 -19.64 10.99
C PRO A 260 0.65 -18.74 11.11
N ILE A 261 1.61 -18.89 10.20
CA ILE A 261 2.83 -18.09 10.11
C ILE A 261 3.07 -17.78 8.64
N THR A 262 3.32 -16.50 8.34
CA THR A 262 3.70 -16.03 7.02
C THR A 262 5.05 -15.33 7.07
N VAL A 263 5.82 -15.46 5.99
CA VAL A 263 7.04 -14.69 5.75
C VAL A 263 7.01 -14.18 4.33
N SER A 264 7.25 -12.88 4.15
CA SER A 264 7.36 -12.23 2.84
C SER A 264 8.58 -11.31 2.82
N ILE A 265 9.14 -11.10 1.65
CA ILE A 265 10.20 -10.11 1.41
C ILE A 265 9.73 -9.25 0.24
N ASN A 266 9.81 -7.93 0.36
CA ASN A 266 9.52 -7.06 -0.77
C ASN A 266 10.70 -6.12 -1.07
N SER A 267 10.69 -5.58 -2.29
CA SER A 267 11.51 -4.44 -2.66
C SER A 267 10.67 -3.45 -3.44
N TRP A 268 10.77 -2.18 -3.05
CA TRP A 268 10.26 -1.08 -3.86
C TRP A 268 11.27 -0.74 -4.93
N ILE A 269 10.78 -0.65 -6.16
CA ILE A 269 11.55 -0.24 -7.34
C ILE A 269 11.22 1.22 -7.60
N GLU A 270 12.22 2.08 -7.53
CA GLU A 270 12.07 3.50 -7.80
C GLU A 270 11.73 3.74 -9.28
N LEU A 271 10.86 4.71 -9.52
CA LEU A 271 10.43 5.14 -10.85
C LEU A 271 10.83 6.59 -11.11
N GLU A 272 10.91 6.97 -12.38
CA GLU A 272 11.29 8.32 -12.81
C GLU A 272 10.35 9.38 -12.20
N GLU A 273 9.06 9.07 -12.16
CA GLU A 273 8.00 9.94 -11.63
C GLU A 273 8.19 10.24 -10.13
N ASP A 274 8.95 9.40 -9.41
CA ASP A 274 9.14 9.57 -7.97
C ASP A 274 9.95 10.81 -7.63
N HIS A 275 10.84 11.27 -8.52
CA HIS A 275 11.65 12.46 -8.27
C HIS A 275 10.76 13.70 -8.12
N GLN A 276 9.81 13.88 -9.03
CA GLN A 276 8.85 15.00 -8.94
C GLN A 276 7.85 14.77 -7.80
N ALA A 277 7.33 13.55 -7.64
CA ALA A 277 6.38 13.22 -6.59
C ALA A 277 6.93 13.53 -5.18
N ARG A 278 8.22 13.29 -4.92
CA ARG A 278 8.86 13.65 -3.64
C ARG A 278 8.86 15.15 -3.37
N VAL A 279 9.00 15.98 -4.40
CA VAL A 279 8.92 17.44 -4.26
C VAL A 279 7.49 17.86 -3.94
N GLU A 280 6.52 17.31 -4.69
CA GLU A 280 5.09 17.55 -4.49
C GLU A 280 4.63 17.15 -3.07
N GLU A 281 5.09 16.01 -2.57
CA GLU A 281 4.81 15.54 -1.22
C GLU A 281 5.45 16.45 -0.16
N ALA A 282 6.71 16.84 -0.35
CA ALA A 282 7.37 17.75 0.59
C ALA A 282 6.70 19.14 0.68
N ILE A 283 6.13 19.63 -0.44
CA ILE A 283 5.32 20.86 -0.45
C ILE A 283 4.02 20.65 0.33
N THR A 284 3.30 19.58 0.01
CA THR A 284 2.03 19.21 0.66
C THR A 284 2.21 19.15 2.16
N ARG A 285 3.21 18.40 2.62
CA ARG A 285 3.53 18.28 4.03
C ARG A 285 3.90 19.60 4.69
N MET A 286 4.71 20.44 4.04
CA MET A 286 5.08 21.74 4.59
C MET A 286 3.86 22.64 4.81
N LEU A 287 2.94 22.68 3.85
CA LEU A 287 1.70 23.47 3.95
C LEU A 287 0.81 22.96 5.07
N VAL A 288 0.62 21.64 5.15
CA VAL A 288 -0.25 21.00 6.13
C VAL A 288 0.27 21.18 7.54
N CYS A 289 1.57 20.95 7.77
CA CYS A 289 2.17 21.12 9.08
C CYS A 289 2.12 22.59 9.53
N ALA A 290 2.32 23.53 8.60
CA ALA A 290 2.22 24.96 8.91
C ALA A 290 0.79 25.37 9.32
N LEU A 291 -0.23 24.87 8.61
CA LEU A 291 -1.62 25.10 8.97
C LEU A 291 -2.00 24.42 10.29
N LYS A 292 -1.58 23.16 10.49
CA LYS A 292 -1.85 22.40 11.72
C LYS A 292 -1.22 23.07 12.95
N ALA A 293 0.00 23.60 12.81
CA ALA A 293 0.67 24.33 13.88
C ALA A 293 -0.02 25.66 14.23
N ALA A 294 -0.82 26.23 13.31
CA ALA A 294 -1.59 27.45 13.53
C ALA A 294 -3.01 27.18 14.05
N GLU A 295 -3.48 25.93 14.05
CA GLU A 295 -4.79 25.57 14.58
C GLU A 295 -4.80 25.44 16.11
N ASP A 296 -6.00 25.50 16.69
CA ASP A 296 -6.24 25.24 18.10
C ASP A 296 -5.76 23.81 18.47
N PRO A 297 -4.88 23.65 19.46
CA PRO A 297 -4.41 22.33 19.92
C PRO A 297 -5.52 21.39 20.38
N THR A 298 -6.71 21.92 20.71
CA THR A 298 -7.89 21.12 21.08
C THR A 298 -8.66 20.58 19.87
N ASN A 299 -8.30 20.98 18.65
CA ASN A 299 -8.90 20.48 17.43
C ASN A 299 -8.44 19.05 17.14
N THR A 300 -9.38 18.11 17.16
CA THR A 300 -9.16 16.68 16.95
C THR A 300 -9.18 16.27 15.48
N LYS A 301 -9.16 17.22 14.55
CA LYS A 301 -9.19 16.92 13.11
C LYS A 301 -7.96 16.09 12.69
N ALA A 302 -8.26 14.91 12.16
CA ALA A 302 -7.28 14.01 11.57
C ALA A 302 -6.93 14.46 10.13
N TRP A 303 -6.10 15.50 10.02
CA TRP A 303 -5.47 15.88 8.76
C TRP A 303 -4.33 14.94 8.38
N LEU A 304 -3.65 14.38 9.38
CA LEU A 304 -2.50 13.50 9.19
C LEU A 304 -2.93 12.06 8.89
N ASN A 305 -2.00 11.31 8.31
CA ASN A 305 -2.08 9.87 8.14
C ASN A 305 -2.38 9.20 9.49
N PRO A 306 -3.27 8.20 9.56
CA PRO A 306 -3.50 7.45 10.79
C PRO A 306 -2.26 6.79 11.41
N THR A 307 -1.15 6.64 10.67
CA THR A 307 0.13 6.14 11.19
C THR A 307 0.96 7.20 11.93
N GLU A 308 0.52 8.47 11.93
CA GLU A 308 1.29 9.60 12.43
C GLU A 308 0.77 10.16 13.75
N VAL A 309 1.69 10.42 14.68
CA VAL A 309 1.36 10.84 16.06
C VAL A 309 1.45 12.36 16.22
N GLU A 310 2.40 13.03 15.57
CA GLU A 310 2.62 14.47 15.71
C GLU A 310 3.02 15.15 14.38
N GLY A 311 2.71 16.44 14.24
CA GLY A 311 3.17 17.23 13.10
C GLY A 311 4.63 17.63 13.26
N THR A 312 5.43 17.49 12.20
CA THR A 312 6.85 17.84 12.22
C THR A 312 7.10 19.36 12.14
N SER A 313 8.23 19.80 12.70
CA SER A 313 8.58 21.23 12.75
C SER A 313 8.80 21.84 11.36
N HIS A 314 8.70 23.17 11.27
CA HIS A 314 8.96 23.91 10.03
C HIS A 314 10.37 23.68 9.49
N GLU A 315 11.37 23.60 10.36
CA GLU A 315 12.78 23.35 10.01
C GLU A 315 12.94 21.97 9.39
N ILE A 316 12.35 20.94 10.00
CA ILE A 316 12.36 19.56 9.50
C ILE A 316 11.69 19.51 8.12
N ASN A 317 10.50 20.10 7.98
CA ASN A 317 9.79 20.15 6.70
C ASN A 317 10.58 20.89 5.61
N SER A 318 11.29 21.95 6.00
CA SER A 318 12.18 22.69 5.10
C SER A 318 13.36 21.86 4.63
N GLN A 319 13.94 21.04 5.49
CA GLN A 319 15.01 20.10 5.10
C GLN A 319 14.50 19.07 4.10
N TYR A 320 13.32 18.50 4.32
CA TYR A 320 12.71 17.55 3.37
C TYR A 320 12.47 18.18 2.01
N LEU A 321 11.89 19.39 1.95
CA LEU A 321 11.64 20.08 0.68
C LEU A 321 12.93 20.40 -0.07
N ASN A 322 13.94 20.95 0.62
CA ASN A 322 15.21 21.25 -0.03
C ASN A 322 15.95 19.97 -0.46
N GLY A 323 15.88 18.89 0.33
CA GLY A 323 16.43 17.58 -0.03
C GLY A 323 15.79 17.00 -1.28
N ALA A 324 14.45 17.01 -1.35
CA ALA A 324 13.71 16.53 -2.52
C ALA A 324 14.04 17.33 -3.79
N ILE A 325 14.11 18.67 -3.68
CA ILE A 325 14.51 19.55 -4.80
C ILE A 325 15.94 19.24 -5.26
N SER A 326 16.89 19.11 -4.33
CA SER A 326 18.28 18.81 -4.66
C SER A 326 18.39 17.47 -5.38
N ALA A 327 17.75 16.42 -4.86
CA ALA A 327 17.73 15.10 -5.47
C ALA A 327 17.12 15.11 -6.89
N TYR A 328 16.03 15.87 -7.09
CA TYR A 328 15.41 16.05 -8.41
C TYR A 328 16.38 16.73 -9.41
N LEU A 329 17.07 17.79 -8.98
CA LEU A 329 18.01 18.53 -9.84
C LEU A 329 19.26 17.71 -10.16
N GLU A 330 19.78 16.94 -9.20
CA GLU A 330 20.89 16.03 -9.42
C GLU A 330 20.52 14.93 -10.41
N HIS A 331 19.35 14.33 -10.26
CA HIS A 331 18.82 13.34 -11.20
C HIS A 331 18.77 13.88 -12.63
N ASN A 332 18.17 15.06 -12.84
CA ASN A 332 18.06 15.66 -14.16
C ASN A 332 19.43 15.98 -14.79
N LYS A 333 20.40 16.42 -14.00
CA LYS A 333 21.78 16.65 -14.50
C LYS A 333 22.41 15.36 -15.01
N VAL A 334 22.23 14.26 -14.28
CA VAL A 334 22.75 12.94 -14.68
C VAL A 334 22.04 12.45 -15.94
N ALA A 335 20.71 12.58 -16.01
CA ALA A 335 19.93 12.22 -17.19
C ALA A 335 20.34 13.03 -18.44
N GLU A 336 20.56 14.33 -18.30
CA GLU A 336 21.06 15.21 -19.38
C GLU A 336 22.48 14.82 -19.84
N ALA A 337 23.36 14.42 -18.91
CA ALA A 337 24.71 13.97 -19.22
C ALA A 337 24.73 12.62 -19.96
N LEU A 338 23.87 11.68 -19.56
CA LEU A 338 23.73 10.36 -20.19
C LEU A 338 23.17 10.50 -21.62
N THR A 339 22.09 11.26 -21.79
CA THR A 339 21.53 11.54 -23.12
C THR A 339 22.53 12.26 -24.02
N SER A 340 23.27 13.24 -23.51
CA SER A 340 24.34 13.92 -24.26
C SER A 340 25.49 12.99 -24.68
N THR A 341 25.74 11.93 -23.91
CA THR A 341 26.76 10.92 -24.21
C THR A 341 26.27 9.90 -25.23
N GLU A 342 25.01 9.47 -25.14
CA GLU A 342 24.37 8.62 -26.16
C GLU A 342 24.24 9.35 -27.51
N PHE A 343 23.95 10.65 -27.51
CA PHE A 343 23.98 11.47 -28.73
C PHE A 343 25.38 11.61 -29.34
N LYS A 344 26.45 11.54 -28.53
CA LYS A 344 27.84 11.52 -29.03
C LYS A 344 28.23 10.16 -29.60
N ILE A 345 27.76 9.06 -29.01
CA ILE A 345 28.01 7.70 -29.50
C ILE A 345 27.21 7.42 -30.79
N ASN A 346 25.97 7.90 -30.88
CA ASN A 346 25.14 7.78 -32.08
C ASN A 346 25.38 8.91 -33.12
N GLY A 347 26.23 9.90 -32.78
CA GLY A 347 26.50 11.09 -33.57
C GLY A 347 27.56 10.93 -34.67
N GLU A 348 28.27 9.79 -34.76
CA GLU A 348 29.23 9.54 -35.85
C GLU A 348 28.56 9.24 -37.21
N HIS A 349 27.22 9.15 -37.25
CA HIS A 349 26.47 9.09 -38.50
C HIS A 349 25.21 9.96 -38.50
N ARG A 350 25.36 11.29 -38.59
CA ARG A 350 24.49 12.15 -39.43
C ARG A 350 24.92 13.62 -39.44
N VAL A 351 24.95 14.18 -40.66
CA VAL A 351 25.26 15.58 -40.99
C VAL A 351 24.20 16.54 -40.44
N GLU A 352 24.67 17.66 -39.90
CA GLU A 352 23.96 18.73 -39.20
C GLU A 352 22.87 19.47 -40.02
N ALA A 353 21.83 19.95 -39.31
CA ALA A 353 21.10 21.18 -39.67
C ALA A 353 20.57 21.90 -38.40
N PRO A 354 20.59 23.26 -38.30
CA PRO A 354 20.44 23.96 -37.02
C PRO A 354 18.98 24.30 -36.66
N LEU A 355 18.60 24.03 -35.41
CA LEU A 355 17.31 24.42 -34.80
C LEU A 355 17.32 25.89 -34.35
N LYS A 356 16.39 26.70 -34.90
CA LYS A 356 16.16 28.10 -34.51
C LYS A 356 15.48 28.20 -33.14
N LYS A 357 16.12 28.91 -32.21
CA LYS A 357 15.51 29.41 -30.96
C LYS A 357 14.32 30.33 -31.28
N ARG A 358 13.13 30.04 -30.75
CA ARG A 358 11.97 30.96 -30.77
C ARG A 358 11.80 31.61 -29.40
N LYS A 359 11.98 32.94 -29.38
CA LYS A 359 11.48 33.86 -28.33
C LYS A 359 9.95 33.85 -28.35
N LEU A 360 9.33 33.98 -27.17
CA LEU A 360 7.88 34.14 -27.03
C LEU A 360 7.57 35.55 -26.52
N ASP A 361 6.93 36.36 -27.36
CA ASP A 361 6.34 37.65 -27.01
C ASP A 361 4.88 37.49 -26.58
N VAL A 362 4.47 38.31 -25.62
CA VAL A 362 3.14 38.39 -25.01
C VAL A 362 2.22 39.27 -25.84
N HIS A 363 1.12 38.73 -26.39
CA HIS A 363 -0.21 39.37 -26.34
C HIS A 363 -1.37 38.45 -26.77
N THR A 364 -2.52 38.74 -26.17
CA THR A 364 -3.82 38.07 -26.11
C THR A 364 -4.55 37.83 -27.44
N ARG A 365 -5.11 36.61 -27.62
CA ARG A 365 -6.52 36.39 -27.99
C ARG A 365 -6.94 34.91 -27.94
N THR A 366 -8.14 34.74 -27.41
CA THR A 366 -9.00 33.57 -27.28
C THR A 366 -9.03 32.65 -28.51
N LYS A 367 -8.77 31.35 -28.30
CA LYS A 367 -9.44 30.22 -28.95
C LYS A 367 -9.06 28.91 -28.25
N GLU A 368 -10.08 28.15 -27.90
CA GLU A 368 -10.04 26.82 -27.28
C GLU A 368 -8.98 25.92 -27.93
N LYS A 369 -8.07 25.37 -27.12
CA LYS A 369 -7.25 24.22 -27.49
C LYS A 369 -7.22 23.22 -26.33
N LYS A 370 -7.68 22.01 -26.68
CA LYS A 370 -7.78 20.82 -25.84
C LYS A 370 -6.47 20.53 -25.09
N SER A 371 -6.64 20.03 -23.87
CA SER A 371 -5.59 19.59 -22.96
C SER A 371 -4.69 18.51 -23.58
N PRO A 372 -3.41 18.42 -23.18
CA PRO A 372 -2.44 17.45 -23.69
C PRO A 372 -2.61 16.06 -23.05
N CYS A 373 -3.85 15.58 -22.86
CA CYS A 373 -4.13 14.28 -22.23
C CYS A 373 -4.27 13.14 -23.27
N HIS A 374 -4.41 13.45 -24.56
CA HIS A 374 -4.70 12.43 -25.58
C HIS A 374 -3.48 11.85 -26.34
N LYS A 375 -2.25 12.30 -26.07
CA LYS A 375 -1.06 11.74 -26.74
C LYS A 375 -0.39 10.61 -25.96
N LEU A 376 -0.57 10.54 -24.65
CA LEU A 376 0.04 9.47 -23.83
C LEU A 376 -0.76 8.15 -23.93
N ALA A 377 -2.08 8.24 -24.10
CA ALA A 377 -2.97 7.07 -24.18
C ALA A 377 -2.78 6.21 -25.45
N THR A 378 -2.28 6.79 -26.54
CA THR A 378 -2.08 6.05 -27.80
C THR A 378 -0.79 5.24 -27.85
N ASP A 379 0.20 5.57 -27.02
CA ASP A 379 1.46 4.80 -26.94
C ASP A 379 1.38 3.72 -25.83
N THR A 380 0.63 3.96 -24.74
CA THR A 380 0.39 2.96 -23.68
C THR A 380 -0.46 1.77 -24.16
N ALA A 381 -1.49 2.03 -24.99
CA ALA A 381 -2.36 0.97 -25.52
C ALA A 381 -1.63 -0.02 -26.45
N LYS A 382 -0.46 0.34 -27.01
CA LYS A 382 0.35 -0.56 -27.85
C LYS A 382 1.32 -1.45 -27.06
N LEU A 383 1.61 -1.12 -25.81
CA LEU A 383 2.56 -1.87 -24.97
C LEU A 383 1.92 -3.07 -24.27
N GLU A 384 0.63 -3.01 -23.94
CA GLU A 384 -0.08 -4.10 -23.26
C GLU A 384 -0.35 -5.33 -24.16
N GLU A 385 -0.49 -5.14 -25.48
CA GLU A 385 -0.80 -6.23 -26.43
C GLU A 385 0.31 -7.31 -26.53
N ASN A 386 1.51 -7.07 -25.98
CA ASN A 386 2.67 -7.97 -26.07
C ASN A 386 3.09 -8.62 -24.74
N ILE A 387 2.30 -8.47 -23.66
CA ILE A 387 2.65 -9.05 -22.36
C ILE A 387 2.40 -10.57 -22.38
N PRO A 388 3.39 -11.42 -22.05
CA PRO A 388 3.30 -12.87 -22.18
C PRO A 388 2.58 -13.50 -20.97
N PHE A 389 1.30 -13.16 -20.76
CA PHE A 389 0.50 -13.81 -19.73
C PHE A 389 0.39 -15.32 -19.98
N GLY A 390 0.46 -16.11 -18.92
CA GLY A 390 0.49 -17.57 -18.98
C GLY A 390 0.67 -18.20 -17.61
N LEU A 391 1.18 -19.43 -17.57
CA LEU A 391 1.42 -20.16 -16.33
C LEU A 391 2.48 -19.48 -15.43
N ASP A 392 3.45 -18.81 -16.05
CA ASP A 392 4.57 -18.17 -15.34
C ASP A 392 4.35 -16.68 -15.04
N LEU A 393 3.32 -16.07 -15.65
CA LEU A 393 2.91 -14.69 -15.40
C LEU A 393 1.38 -14.61 -15.43
N ILE A 394 0.78 -14.54 -14.24
CA ILE A 394 -0.67 -14.60 -14.07
C ILE A 394 -1.21 -13.20 -13.76
N PRO A 395 -2.13 -12.63 -14.57
CA PRO A 395 -2.74 -11.34 -14.23
C PRO A 395 -3.65 -11.49 -13.02
N VAL A 396 -3.66 -10.50 -12.12
CA VAL A 396 -4.64 -10.47 -11.03
C VAL A 396 -5.95 -9.90 -11.57
N LEU A 397 -6.92 -10.78 -11.78
CA LEU A 397 -8.20 -10.42 -12.38
C LEU A 397 -9.17 -9.80 -11.34
N PRO A 398 -10.13 -8.99 -11.79
CA PRO A 398 -11.22 -8.54 -10.94
C PRO A 398 -11.97 -9.73 -10.34
N SER A 399 -12.29 -9.64 -9.05
CA SER A 399 -13.23 -10.57 -8.42
C SER A 399 -14.61 -10.38 -9.04
N LEU A 400 -15.16 -11.46 -9.61
CA LEU A 400 -16.56 -11.47 -10.02
C LEU A 400 -17.40 -11.40 -8.75
N GLN A 401 -18.23 -10.36 -8.63
CA GLN A 401 -19.20 -10.25 -7.54
C GLN A 401 -20.22 -11.41 -7.63
N ASN A 402 -19.90 -12.54 -7.04
CA ASN A 402 -20.88 -13.53 -6.63
C ASN A 402 -21.08 -13.38 -5.13
N GLU A 403 -22.12 -12.63 -4.77
CA GLU A 403 -22.71 -12.74 -3.44
C GLU A 403 -23.25 -14.16 -3.26
N SER A 404 -22.49 -15.01 -2.57
CA SER A 404 -23.07 -16.06 -1.75
C SER A 404 -22.10 -16.43 -0.63
N SER A 405 -22.46 -15.98 0.57
CA SER A 405 -21.98 -16.40 1.89
C SER A 405 -21.03 -17.61 1.91
N GLU A 406 -19.73 -17.40 2.09
CA GLU A 406 -18.90 -18.37 2.81
C GLU A 406 -19.19 -18.23 4.32
N LYS A 407 -20.38 -18.69 4.72
CA LYS A 407 -20.56 -19.15 6.09
C LYS A 407 -20.00 -20.57 6.11
N GLY A 408 -19.01 -20.78 6.99
CA GLY A 408 -18.33 -22.05 7.15
C GLY A 408 -19.29 -23.24 7.19
N THR A 409 -18.94 -24.27 6.44
CA THR A 409 -19.59 -25.56 6.42
C THR A 409 -19.51 -26.16 7.84
N ALA A 410 -20.57 -25.98 8.62
CA ALA A 410 -20.82 -26.81 9.79
C ALA A 410 -21.46 -28.10 9.29
N GLU A 411 -20.75 -29.22 9.46
CA GLU A 411 -21.28 -30.55 9.23
C GLU A 411 -22.51 -30.78 10.11
N SER A 412 -23.51 -31.37 9.47
CA SER A 412 -24.83 -31.71 10.00
C SER A 412 -24.74 -32.73 11.12
N ASP A 413 -25.49 -32.50 12.20
CA ASP A 413 -26.12 -33.60 12.93
C ASP A 413 -27.59 -33.28 13.22
N VAL A 414 -28.45 -34.11 12.62
CA VAL A 414 -29.90 -34.08 12.73
C VAL A 414 -30.32 -34.85 13.96
N LYS A 415 -31.03 -34.20 14.89
CA LYS A 415 -32.01 -34.88 15.75
C LYS A 415 -33.15 -33.92 16.11
N GLY A 416 -34.34 -34.24 15.61
CA GLY A 416 -35.54 -33.43 15.74
C GLY A 416 -36.39 -33.71 16.98
N LEU A 417 -37.39 -32.83 17.17
CA LEU A 417 -38.71 -32.94 17.84
C LEU A 417 -39.29 -31.50 17.80
N VAL A 418 -40.29 -31.15 16.96
CA VAL A 418 -41.77 -31.25 17.17
C VAL A 418 -42.16 -30.67 18.56
N SER A 419 -43.02 -29.67 18.78
CA SER A 419 -44.09 -28.99 18.03
C SER A 419 -44.60 -27.74 18.78
N GLU A 420 -45.17 -26.79 18.03
CA GLU A 420 -46.39 -25.97 18.27
C GLU A 420 -46.63 -25.14 19.54
N SER A 421 -46.91 -23.84 19.32
CA SER A 421 -48.19 -23.10 19.58
C SER A 421 -47.87 -21.61 19.83
N GLY A 422 -48.36 -20.67 18.99
CA GLY A 422 -49.62 -19.91 19.15
C GLY A 422 -49.49 -18.87 20.28
N GLY A 423 -49.64 -17.56 20.17
CA GLY A 423 -50.43 -16.66 19.33
C GLY A 423 -50.99 -15.54 20.25
N HIS A 424 -51.15 -14.32 19.72
CA HIS A 424 -51.75 -13.10 20.35
C HIS A 424 -50.86 -12.33 21.36
N VAL A 425 -50.46 -11.06 21.14
CA VAL A 425 -51.19 -9.81 20.86
C VAL A 425 -52.21 -9.45 21.94
N GLU A 426 -51.83 -8.55 22.83
CA GLU A 426 -52.76 -7.59 23.43
C GLU A 426 -52.04 -6.29 23.79
N LYS A 427 -52.69 -5.19 23.43
CA LYS A 427 -52.27 -3.79 23.53
C LYS A 427 -53.22 -3.15 24.55
N LEU A 428 -52.71 -2.51 25.59
CA LEU A 428 -53.50 -1.64 26.48
C LEU A 428 -52.71 -0.36 26.78
N ASN A 429 -53.41 0.76 26.61
CA ASN A 429 -52.96 2.15 26.75
C ASN A 429 -53.55 2.78 28.03
N CYS A 430 -53.02 3.97 28.36
CA CYS A 430 -53.50 5.03 29.27
C CYS A 430 -53.21 4.87 30.78
N ALA A 431 -52.85 5.89 31.56
CA ALA A 431 -52.53 7.32 31.32
C ALA A 431 -51.96 7.96 32.63
N GLN A 432 -51.19 9.05 32.48
CA GLN A 432 -51.03 10.26 33.35
C GLN A 432 -50.60 10.09 34.84
N GLU A 433 -49.87 10.96 35.55
CA GLU A 433 -49.41 12.36 35.44
C GLU A 433 -48.34 12.54 36.57
N GLN A 434 -47.12 13.03 36.32
CA GLN A 434 -46.62 14.42 36.41
C GLN A 434 -45.87 14.82 37.73
N PRO A 435 -45.01 15.87 37.68
CA PRO A 435 -43.69 15.94 38.33
C PRO A 435 -43.54 17.04 39.40
N VAL A 436 -42.35 17.15 40.01
CA VAL A 436 -41.98 18.26 40.91
C VAL A 436 -40.71 18.99 40.41
N MET A 437 -40.96 20.24 40.00
CA MET A 437 -40.12 21.46 39.89
C MET A 437 -39.35 21.78 41.20
N ASN A 438 -38.36 22.67 41.35
CA ASN A 438 -37.74 23.77 40.60
C ASN A 438 -36.56 24.32 41.43
N LYS A 439 -35.65 25.07 40.80
CA LYS A 439 -35.26 26.48 41.09
C LYS A 439 -33.79 26.74 40.71
N ALA A 440 -33.37 27.91 40.20
CA ALA A 440 -34.02 29.06 39.54
C ALA A 440 -32.90 30.02 39.08
N GLU A 441 -33.07 30.60 37.87
CA GLU A 441 -32.96 32.02 37.42
C GLU A 441 -31.70 32.87 37.74
N ILE A 442 -31.24 33.80 36.88
CA ILE A 442 -31.92 35.03 36.38
C ILE A 442 -31.47 35.44 34.94
N PRO A 443 -32.37 35.95 34.08
CA PRO A 443 -32.08 36.59 32.79
C PRO A 443 -32.19 38.14 32.83
N LEU A 444 -31.50 38.84 31.93
CA LEU A 444 -31.77 40.25 31.60
C LEU A 444 -32.13 40.39 30.12
N ALA A 445 -33.32 40.90 29.84
CA ALA A 445 -33.79 41.28 28.52
C ALA A 445 -33.52 42.76 28.23
N GLY A 446 -33.17 43.05 26.98
CA GLY A 446 -33.27 44.38 26.37
C GLY A 446 -33.82 44.23 24.96
N ASN A 447 -35.11 44.56 24.78
CA ASN A 447 -35.78 44.60 23.48
C ASN A 447 -35.37 45.85 22.69
N ILE A 448 -34.97 45.69 21.43
CA ILE A 448 -35.26 46.66 20.35
C ILE A 448 -35.76 45.86 19.14
N VAL A 449 -36.84 46.39 18.57
CA VAL A 449 -37.73 45.80 17.55
C VAL A 449 -37.15 45.95 16.13
N SER A 450 -37.42 44.93 15.32
CA SER A 450 -37.48 44.86 13.85
C SER A 450 -36.34 45.47 13.02
N ASP A 451 -35.61 44.61 12.32
CA ASP A 451 -35.68 44.66 10.86
C ASP A 451 -35.46 43.27 10.26
N SER A 452 -36.41 42.86 9.44
CA SER A 452 -36.31 41.69 8.58
C SER A 452 -35.19 41.90 7.58
N THR A 453 -34.02 41.35 7.87
CA THR A 453 -33.03 41.02 6.86
C THR A 453 -32.90 39.50 6.86
N THR A 454 -33.45 38.87 5.83
CA THR A 454 -32.97 37.58 5.34
C THR A 454 -31.48 37.73 5.06
N CYS A 455 -30.67 37.49 6.08
CA CYS A 455 -29.23 37.37 5.94
C CYS A 455 -29.02 36.07 5.17
N HIS A 456 -28.81 36.20 3.87
CA HIS A 456 -28.14 35.16 3.10
C HIS A 456 -26.78 34.96 3.77
N SER A 457 -26.69 33.99 4.69
CA SER A 457 -25.43 33.61 5.30
C SER A 457 -24.50 33.24 4.16
N GLN A 458 -23.50 34.08 3.88
CA GLN A 458 -22.48 33.75 2.90
C GLN A 458 -21.89 32.39 3.28
N PRO A 459 -21.71 31.46 2.33
CA PRO A 459 -21.07 30.19 2.64
C PRO A 459 -19.67 30.48 3.19
N PHE A 460 -19.47 30.19 4.47
CA PHE A 460 -18.17 30.31 5.13
C PHE A 460 -17.25 29.23 4.57
N ILE A 461 -16.10 29.63 4.01
CA ILE A 461 -15.08 28.70 3.55
C ILE A 461 -14.34 28.20 4.80
N SER A 462 -14.42 26.89 5.06
CA SER A 462 -13.72 26.28 6.18
C SER A 462 -12.22 26.10 5.89
N THR A 463 -11.42 25.89 6.93
CA THR A 463 -10.00 25.50 6.75
C THR A 463 -9.86 24.21 5.95
N ASP A 464 -10.82 23.29 6.07
CA ASP A 464 -10.82 22.03 5.32
C ASP A 464 -11.05 22.26 3.82
N ASP A 465 -11.97 23.17 3.46
CA ASP A 465 -12.24 23.54 2.07
C ASP A 465 -11.02 24.22 1.42
N LEU A 466 -10.35 25.09 2.18
CA LEU A 466 -9.12 25.75 1.73
C LEU A 466 -7.99 24.74 1.59
N LEU A 467 -7.81 23.86 2.58
CA LEU A 467 -6.77 22.84 2.55
C LEU A 467 -6.97 21.89 1.38
N ASP A 468 -8.20 21.41 1.14
CA ASP A 468 -8.52 20.55 0.00
C ASP A 468 -8.17 21.20 -1.35
N CYS A 469 -8.32 22.52 -1.47
CA CYS A 469 -7.88 23.25 -2.66
C CYS A 469 -6.35 23.39 -2.75
N LEU A 470 -5.67 23.62 -1.62
CA LEU A 470 -4.22 23.81 -1.59
C LEU A 470 -3.44 22.52 -1.86
N VAL A 471 -3.98 21.38 -1.40
CA VAL A 471 -3.39 20.05 -1.60
C VAL A 471 -3.94 19.34 -2.84
N ASP A 472 -4.74 20.03 -3.66
CA ASP A 472 -5.16 19.50 -4.97
C ASP A 472 -3.90 19.19 -5.80
N PRO A 473 -3.79 17.98 -6.40
CA PRO A 473 -2.60 17.59 -7.14
C PRO A 473 -2.17 18.57 -8.24
N LYS A 474 -3.12 19.28 -8.87
CA LYS A 474 -2.79 20.28 -9.90
C LYS A 474 -2.15 21.52 -9.30
N VAL A 475 -2.62 21.94 -8.13
CA VAL A 475 -2.07 23.09 -7.40
C VAL A 475 -0.67 22.76 -6.91
N ILE A 476 -0.49 21.61 -6.26
CA ILE A 476 0.81 21.14 -5.79
C ILE A 476 1.80 21.00 -6.94
N SER A 477 1.40 20.39 -8.05
CA SER A 477 2.26 20.24 -9.23
C SER A 477 2.68 21.59 -9.83
N LEU A 478 1.77 22.58 -9.88
CA LEU A 478 2.10 23.93 -10.31
C LEU A 478 3.14 24.59 -9.39
N VAL A 479 2.97 24.47 -8.07
CA VAL A 479 3.93 25.02 -7.09
C VAL A 479 5.28 24.33 -7.22
N ALA A 480 5.32 23.01 -7.38
CA ALA A 480 6.55 22.25 -7.60
C ALA A 480 7.29 22.73 -8.85
N GLN A 481 6.59 22.88 -9.98
CA GLN A 481 7.18 23.37 -11.22
C GLN A 481 7.78 24.78 -11.06
N LEU A 482 7.08 25.69 -10.39
CA LEU A 482 7.58 27.05 -10.14
C LEU A 482 8.83 27.06 -9.25
N LEU A 483 8.85 26.23 -8.20
CA LEU A 483 10.02 26.09 -7.31
C LEU A 483 11.24 25.55 -8.05
N LEU A 484 11.03 24.50 -8.86
CA LEU A 484 12.08 23.87 -9.65
C LEU A 484 12.64 24.84 -10.70
N GLN A 485 11.78 25.54 -11.47
CA GLN A 485 12.21 26.56 -12.44
C GLN A 485 13.05 27.66 -11.80
N LYS A 486 12.63 28.17 -10.63
CA LYS A 486 13.36 29.21 -9.91
C LYS A 486 14.76 28.74 -9.48
N ARG A 487 14.93 27.46 -9.14
CA ARG A 487 16.23 26.90 -8.75
C ARG A 487 17.12 26.63 -9.96
N THR A 488 16.56 26.18 -11.07
CA THR A 488 17.32 25.98 -12.31
C THR A 488 17.80 27.29 -12.94
N CYS A 489 17.03 28.38 -12.86
CA CYS A 489 17.43 29.69 -13.38
C CYS A 489 18.46 30.44 -12.50
N ASN A 490 18.68 30.00 -11.26
CA ASN A 490 19.64 30.58 -10.32
C ASN A 490 20.95 29.75 -10.20
N LEU A 491 21.08 28.70 -11.02
CA LEU A 491 22.29 27.91 -11.24
C LEU A 491 22.86 28.30 -12.61
#